data_AF-A0A1E5ACR4-F1
#
_entry.id   AF-A0A1E5ACR4-F1
#
_cell.length_a   1.000
_cell.length_b   1.000
_cell.length_c   1.000
_cell.angle_alpha   90.00
_cell.angle_beta   90.00
_cell.angle_gamma   90.00
#
_symmetry.space_group_name_H-M   'P 1'
#
loop_
_entity.id
_entity.type
_entity.pdbx_description
1 polymer ?
#
loop_
_entity_poly.entity_id
_entity_poly.type
_entity_poly.pdbx_seq_one_letter_code
_entity_poly.pdbx_strand_id
1 'polypeptide(L)'
;MAKELEKFKAEHKKLVAGTKKFTTEEGEKIKKRIAISLGNAWEGEDYFRESLAKARNDGVKSEKMADFQKNKHFKDGLTTWNAAVDILQGDVDGMKGFCADAKAHMAKQQNLLKDIEKDLKKRSKSSASKKDIEALQGNLEKEIAAVKKASEYEGKLNAAQKLYAANFQKKVNAILKEKPDSHDNKKDATELPQLLVDRNLKKYTNQVGALVKAINTHCVTAMEKAGEDLKAAAPELKAAAAKYKDLKKINDQYQKAKKKFPGAINDSKDKKKLLATLKKFDDLTTAAERKVRGTTVTIKKAAA
;
A
#
# COMPACT_ATOMS: atom_id res chain seq x y z
N MET A 1 35.31 -13.07 42.36
CA MET A 1 33.99 -13.64 41.99
C MET A 1 32.89 -12.58 41.84
N ALA A 2 32.77 -11.58 42.73
CA ALA A 2 31.85 -10.44 42.56
C ALA A 2 32.19 -9.55 41.34
N LYS A 3 33.47 -9.44 40.97
CA LYS A 3 33.94 -8.67 39.81
C LYS A 3 33.34 -9.12 38.46
N GLU A 4 33.13 -10.42 38.25
CA GLU A 4 32.54 -10.92 37.00
C GLU A 4 31.05 -10.60 36.89
N LEU A 5 30.30 -10.71 37.99
CA LEU A 5 28.88 -10.30 38.03
C LEU A 5 28.75 -8.80 37.68
N GLU A 6 29.59 -7.94 38.25
CA GLU A 6 29.56 -6.50 37.94
C GLU A 6 29.98 -6.22 36.49
N LYS A 7 30.91 -6.99 35.92
CA LYS A 7 31.27 -6.92 34.50
C LYS A 7 30.09 -7.31 33.60
N PHE A 8 29.40 -8.42 33.91
CA PHE A 8 28.23 -8.85 33.15
C PHE A 8 27.07 -7.85 33.26
N LYS A 9 26.80 -7.31 34.45
CA LYS A 9 25.79 -6.26 34.64
C LYS A 9 26.12 -5.00 33.84
N ALA A 10 27.39 -4.57 33.85
CA ALA A 10 27.82 -3.39 33.10
C ALA A 10 27.66 -3.58 31.59
N GLU A 11 28.05 -4.74 31.06
CA GLU A 11 27.90 -5.04 29.63
C GLU A 11 26.43 -5.23 29.23
N HIS A 12 25.65 -5.94 30.05
CA HIS A 12 24.21 -6.07 29.88
C HIS A 12 23.54 -4.69 29.82
N LYS A 13 23.86 -3.78 30.75
CA LYS A 13 23.29 -2.42 30.78
C LYS A 13 23.55 -1.65 29.49
N LYS A 14 24.73 -1.79 28.87
CA LYS A 14 25.03 -1.18 27.56
C LYS A 14 24.16 -1.77 26.44
N LEU A 15 23.97 -3.10 26.44
CA LEU A 15 23.18 -3.78 25.42
C LEU A 15 21.67 -3.49 25.56
N VAL A 16 21.14 -3.42 26.78
CA VAL A 16 19.72 -3.07 27.05
C VAL A 16 19.32 -1.74 26.40
N ALA A 17 20.22 -0.74 26.43
CA ALA A 17 19.96 0.55 25.81
C ALA A 17 19.76 0.44 24.29
N GLY A 18 20.50 -0.47 23.63
CA GLY A 18 20.36 -0.77 22.20
C GLY A 18 19.09 -1.57 21.89
N THR A 19 18.69 -2.50 22.77
CA THR A 19 17.50 -3.36 22.61
C THR A 19 16.22 -2.56 22.37
N LYS A 20 16.09 -1.38 22.99
CA LYS A 20 14.92 -0.50 22.85
C LYS A 20 14.66 0.00 21.42
N LYS A 21 15.67 -0.05 20.54
CA LYS A 21 15.53 0.34 19.13
C LYS A 21 14.95 -0.78 18.27
N PHE A 22 15.08 -2.03 18.69
CA PHE A 22 14.73 -3.22 17.90
C PHE A 22 13.44 -3.85 18.41
N THR A 23 12.35 -3.13 18.27
CA THR A 23 11.02 -3.58 18.69
C THR A 23 10.18 -4.04 17.51
N THR A 24 9.17 -4.86 17.79
CA THR A 24 8.16 -5.26 16.81
C THR A 24 7.36 -4.07 16.29
N GLU A 25 7.13 -3.07 17.15
CA GLU A 25 6.40 -1.84 16.81
C GLU A 25 7.15 -1.03 15.74
N GLU A 26 8.47 -0.87 15.87
CA GLU A 26 9.25 -0.13 14.86
C GLU A 26 9.32 -0.93 13.54
N GLY A 27 9.46 -2.26 13.62
CA GLY A 27 9.36 -3.13 12.44
C GLY A 27 8.02 -3.01 11.70
N GLU A 28 6.89 -3.02 12.42
CA GLU A 28 5.56 -2.80 11.83
C GLU A 28 5.42 -1.40 11.23
N LYS A 29 6.00 -0.37 11.85
CA LYS A 29 5.96 1.01 11.36
C LYS A 29 6.71 1.15 10.02
N ILE A 30 7.91 0.59 9.90
CA ILE A 30 8.66 0.58 8.63
C ILE A 30 7.88 -0.21 7.57
N LYS A 31 7.36 -1.39 7.92
CA LYS A 31 6.53 -2.21 7.01
C LYS A 31 5.29 -1.45 6.50
N LYS A 32 4.59 -0.73 7.38
CA LYS A 32 3.44 0.11 7.00
C LYS A 32 3.85 1.23 6.05
N ARG A 33 5.02 1.83 6.25
CA ARG A 33 5.58 2.87 5.37
C ARG A 33 5.88 2.33 3.98
N ILE A 34 6.55 1.18 3.89
CA ILE A 34 6.77 0.47 2.61
C ILE A 34 5.45 0.24 1.88
N ALA A 35 4.38 -0.17 2.58
CA ALA A 35 3.07 -0.35 1.97
C ALA A 35 2.43 0.97 1.49
N ILE A 36 2.74 2.12 2.10
CA ILE A 36 2.33 3.46 1.63
C ILE A 36 3.10 3.81 0.37
N SER A 37 4.43 3.71 0.42
CA SER A 37 5.31 4.08 -0.69
C SER A 37 5.07 3.20 -1.92
N LEU A 38 4.76 1.92 -1.74
CA LEU A 38 4.34 1.04 -2.84
C LEU A 38 3.01 1.49 -3.46
N GLY A 39 2.06 1.96 -2.64
CA GLY A 39 0.82 2.57 -3.11
C GLY A 39 1.08 3.80 -3.98
N ASN A 40 1.94 4.70 -3.52
CA ASN A 40 2.32 5.91 -4.27
C ASN A 40 3.07 5.56 -5.57
N ALA A 41 3.90 4.51 -5.55
CA ALA A 41 4.61 4.05 -6.73
C ALA A 41 3.64 3.50 -7.80
N TRP A 42 2.54 2.85 -7.40
CA TRP A 42 1.48 2.48 -8.33
C TRP A 42 0.69 3.68 -8.87
N GLU A 43 0.37 4.67 -8.03
CA GLU A 43 -0.26 5.91 -8.50
C GLU A 43 0.65 6.65 -9.50
N GLY A 44 1.97 6.60 -9.30
CA GLY A 44 2.97 7.08 -10.26
C GLY A 44 2.97 6.30 -11.58
N GLU A 45 2.86 4.96 -11.52
CA GLU A 45 2.73 4.10 -12.72
C GLU A 45 1.48 4.45 -13.53
N ASP A 46 0.33 4.64 -12.87
CA ASP A 46 -0.92 5.07 -13.50
C ASP A 46 -0.76 6.44 -14.18
N TYR A 47 -0.20 7.41 -13.46
CA TYR A 47 0.03 8.74 -14.01
C TYR A 47 1.00 8.73 -15.19
N PHE A 48 2.04 7.88 -15.14
CA PHE A 48 2.94 7.65 -16.26
C PHE A 48 2.21 7.08 -17.48
N ARG A 49 1.33 6.08 -17.30
CA ARG A 49 0.53 5.50 -18.38
C ARG A 49 -0.42 6.53 -19.01
N GLU A 50 -1.09 7.34 -18.20
CA GLU A 50 -1.94 8.43 -18.69
C GLU A 50 -1.11 9.48 -19.47
N SER A 51 0.08 9.80 -18.98
CA SER A 51 1.00 10.74 -19.62
C SER A 51 1.55 10.20 -20.94
N LEU A 52 1.83 8.90 -21.01
CA LEU A 52 2.21 8.20 -22.25
C LEU A 52 1.07 8.23 -23.28
N ALA A 53 -0.17 8.02 -22.86
CA ALA A 53 -1.33 8.12 -23.74
C ALA A 53 -1.49 9.54 -24.32
N LYS A 54 -1.30 10.57 -23.49
CA LYS A 54 -1.28 11.97 -23.94
C LYS A 54 -0.15 12.24 -24.94
N ALA A 55 1.07 11.80 -24.63
CA ALA A 55 2.20 11.97 -25.54
C ALA A 55 1.99 11.31 -26.90
N ARG A 56 1.31 10.16 -26.94
CA ARG A 56 0.92 9.50 -28.20
C ARG A 56 -0.16 10.28 -28.96
N ASN A 57 -1.15 10.83 -28.26
CA ASN A 57 -2.16 11.71 -28.85
C ASN A 57 -1.54 13.01 -29.40
N ASP A 58 -0.47 13.50 -28.78
CA ASP A 58 0.32 14.65 -29.24
C ASP A 58 1.23 14.31 -30.46
N GLY A 59 1.15 13.09 -30.98
CA GLY A 59 1.83 12.68 -32.22
C GLY A 59 3.14 11.90 -32.04
N VAL A 60 3.54 11.54 -30.82
CA VAL A 60 4.73 10.69 -30.61
C VAL A 60 4.38 9.23 -30.94
N LYS A 61 4.77 8.77 -32.13
CA LYS A 61 4.46 7.41 -32.64
C LYS A 61 5.57 6.37 -32.40
N SER A 62 6.69 6.77 -31.79
CA SER A 62 7.82 5.88 -31.51
C SER A 62 7.54 4.97 -30.31
N GLU A 63 8.29 3.87 -30.19
CA GLU A 63 8.36 3.02 -28.99
C GLU A 63 9.64 3.26 -28.18
N LYS A 64 10.53 4.14 -28.65
CA LYS A 64 11.81 4.42 -28.01
C LYS A 64 11.67 5.50 -26.93
N MET A 65 12.20 5.21 -25.74
CA MET A 65 12.26 6.14 -24.60
C MET A 65 12.74 7.56 -24.98
N ALA A 66 13.80 7.65 -25.78
CA ALA A 66 14.42 8.92 -26.17
C ALA A 66 13.47 9.85 -26.95
N ASP A 67 12.56 9.28 -27.73
CA ASP A 67 11.61 10.05 -28.54
C ASP A 67 10.49 10.65 -27.68
N PHE A 68 10.15 9.97 -26.58
CA PHE A 68 9.17 10.46 -25.61
C PHE A 68 9.71 11.50 -24.63
N GLN A 69 11.02 11.51 -24.36
CA GLN A 69 11.64 12.44 -23.40
C GLN A 69 11.52 13.92 -23.79
N LYS A 70 11.23 14.21 -25.06
CA LYS A 70 10.97 15.57 -25.56
C LYS A 70 9.54 16.03 -25.28
N ASN A 71 8.60 15.11 -25.01
CA ASN A 71 7.22 15.46 -24.65
C ASN A 71 7.14 15.76 -23.15
N LYS A 72 6.62 16.95 -22.81
CA LYS A 72 6.51 17.43 -21.42
C LYS A 72 5.68 16.49 -20.56
N HIS A 73 4.51 16.05 -21.03
CA HIS A 73 3.63 15.18 -20.26
C HIS A 73 4.31 13.86 -19.92
N PHE A 74 4.96 13.22 -20.90
CA PHE A 74 5.70 11.99 -20.66
C PHE A 74 6.82 12.17 -19.62
N LYS A 75 7.62 13.24 -19.76
CA LYS A 75 8.72 13.54 -18.84
C LYS A 75 8.20 13.75 -17.41
N ASP A 76 7.12 14.51 -17.25
CA ASP A 76 6.50 14.77 -15.95
C ASP A 76 5.98 13.48 -15.31
N GLY A 77 5.29 12.63 -16.10
CA GLY A 77 4.80 11.32 -15.65
C GLY A 77 5.91 10.38 -15.19
N LEU A 78 6.97 10.27 -15.99
CA LEU A 78 8.12 9.43 -15.66
C LEU A 78 8.86 9.92 -14.43
N THR A 79 9.09 11.23 -14.32
CA THR A 79 9.78 11.85 -13.17
C THR A 79 9.01 11.60 -11.88
N THR A 80 7.68 11.76 -11.93
CA THR A 80 6.78 11.51 -10.81
C THR A 80 6.84 10.05 -10.37
N TRP A 81 6.77 9.11 -11.33
CA TRP A 81 6.85 7.69 -11.01
C TRP A 81 8.21 7.29 -10.44
N ASN A 82 9.30 7.79 -11.03
CA ASN A 82 10.66 7.53 -10.55
C ASN A 82 10.83 8.01 -9.10
N ALA A 83 10.39 9.22 -8.77
CA ALA A 83 10.47 9.73 -7.41
C ALA A 83 9.70 8.86 -6.40
N ALA A 84 8.51 8.37 -6.77
CA ALA A 84 7.75 7.46 -5.91
C ALA A 84 8.44 6.10 -5.73
N VAL A 85 9.10 5.60 -6.78
CA VAL A 85 9.90 4.36 -6.73
C VAL A 85 11.14 4.52 -5.86
N ASP A 86 11.83 5.66 -5.95
CA ASP A 86 13.01 5.96 -5.13
C ASP A 86 12.67 5.99 -3.63
N ILE A 87 11.52 6.59 -3.29
CA ILE A 87 11.00 6.58 -1.91
C ILE A 87 10.73 5.15 -1.44
N LEU A 88 10.06 4.34 -2.27
CA LEU A 88 9.82 2.92 -1.95
C LEU A 88 11.13 2.17 -1.73
N GLN A 89 12.12 2.36 -2.60
CA GLN A 89 13.43 1.71 -2.49
C GLN A 89 14.12 2.11 -1.18
N GLY A 90 14.12 3.41 -0.84
CA GLY A 90 14.66 3.92 0.42
C GLY A 90 13.99 3.30 1.66
N ASP A 91 12.68 3.12 1.65
CA ASP A 91 11.98 2.47 2.76
C ASP A 91 12.31 0.97 2.88
N VAL A 92 12.45 0.27 1.74
CA VAL A 92 12.87 -1.13 1.69
C VAL A 92 14.30 -1.30 2.22
N ASP A 93 15.21 -0.43 1.82
CA ASP A 93 16.59 -0.45 2.32
C ASP A 93 16.66 -0.05 3.80
N GLY A 94 15.78 0.86 4.25
CA GLY A 94 15.57 1.13 5.67
C GLY A 94 15.16 -0.11 6.47
N MET A 95 14.27 -0.96 5.93
CA MET A 95 13.91 -2.24 6.56
C MET A 95 15.09 -3.21 6.60
N LYS A 96 15.87 -3.30 5.52
CA LYS A 96 17.07 -4.16 5.48
C LYS A 96 18.10 -3.69 6.51
N GLY A 97 18.37 -2.40 6.59
CA GLY A 97 19.26 -1.79 7.58
C GLY A 97 18.80 -2.09 9.01
N PHE A 98 17.52 -1.85 9.30
CA PHE A 98 16.92 -2.20 10.60
C PHE A 98 17.13 -3.67 10.97
N CYS A 99 16.87 -4.60 10.02
CA CYS A 99 17.04 -6.03 10.25
C CYS A 99 18.51 -6.42 10.42
N ALA A 100 19.43 -5.82 9.65
CA ALA A 100 20.86 -6.07 9.76
C ALA A 100 21.43 -5.58 11.11
N ASP A 101 21.04 -4.39 11.54
CA ASP A 101 21.43 -3.83 12.83
C ASP A 101 20.87 -4.66 14.00
N ALA A 102 19.63 -5.13 13.89
CA ALA A 102 19.04 -6.04 14.87
C ALA A 102 19.81 -7.36 14.96
N LYS A 103 20.23 -7.95 13.83
CA LYS A 103 21.06 -9.17 13.81
C LYS A 103 22.43 -8.92 14.47
N ALA A 104 23.07 -7.80 14.16
CA ALA A 104 24.35 -7.43 14.74
C ALA A 104 24.26 -7.20 16.26
N HIS A 105 23.18 -6.56 16.73
CA HIS A 105 22.92 -6.37 18.16
C HIS A 105 22.64 -7.71 18.87
N MET A 106 21.81 -8.56 18.27
CA MET A 106 21.53 -9.90 18.78
C MET A 106 22.80 -10.75 18.91
N ALA A 107 23.74 -10.65 17.95
CA ALA A 107 25.02 -11.36 18.03
C ALA A 107 25.85 -10.93 19.26
N LYS A 108 25.84 -9.64 19.63
CA LYS A 108 26.52 -9.15 20.84
C LYS A 108 25.87 -9.71 22.11
N GLN A 109 24.54 -9.74 22.17
CA GLN A 109 23.80 -10.35 23.27
C GLN A 109 24.10 -11.85 23.38
N GLN A 110 24.15 -12.57 22.27
CA GLN A 110 24.51 -13.99 22.24
C GLN A 110 25.94 -14.26 22.73
N ASN A 111 26.89 -13.36 22.44
CA ASN A 111 28.25 -13.50 22.96
C ASN A 111 28.30 -13.30 24.48
N LEU A 112 27.61 -12.28 25.02
CA LEU A 112 27.49 -12.10 26.46
C LEU A 112 26.82 -13.31 27.14
N LEU A 113 25.77 -13.87 26.51
CA LEU A 113 25.10 -15.06 27.01
C LEU A 113 26.06 -16.25 27.12
N LYS A 114 26.88 -16.49 26.09
CA LYS A 114 27.91 -17.54 26.10
C LYS A 114 28.94 -17.34 27.22
N ASP A 115 29.33 -16.10 27.49
CA ASP A 115 30.29 -15.79 28.56
C ASP A 115 29.68 -16.04 29.94
N ILE A 116 28.40 -15.66 30.13
CA ILE A 116 27.62 -15.97 31.34
C ILE A 116 27.50 -17.48 31.55
N GLU A 117 27.14 -18.25 30.52
CA GLU A 117 27.02 -19.71 30.58
C GLU A 117 28.34 -20.38 30.97
N LYS A 118 29.47 -19.91 30.42
CA LYS A 118 30.81 -20.41 30.78
C LYS A 118 31.15 -20.14 32.25
N ASP A 119 30.79 -18.97 32.76
CA ASP A 119 31.03 -18.61 34.17
C ASP A 119 30.15 -19.43 35.12
N LEU A 120 28.86 -19.61 34.79
CA LEU A 120 27.93 -20.43 35.58
C LEU A 120 28.39 -21.89 35.70
N LYS A 121 28.96 -22.47 34.64
CA LYS A 121 29.51 -23.84 34.67
C LYS A 121 30.68 -24.00 35.64
N LYS A 122 31.44 -22.93 35.91
CA LYS A 122 32.60 -22.95 36.82
C LYS A 122 32.21 -22.73 38.29
N ARG A 123 30.95 -22.39 38.58
CA ARG A 123 30.50 -22.01 39.92
C ARG A 123 29.86 -23.16 40.70
N SER A 124 30.28 -23.32 41.95
CA SER A 124 29.65 -24.24 42.89
C SER A 124 28.20 -23.85 43.19
N LYS A 125 27.40 -24.82 43.64
CA LYS A 125 25.99 -24.59 44.07
C LYS A 125 25.88 -23.64 45.26
N SER A 126 26.94 -23.48 46.06
CA SER A 126 27.00 -22.60 47.25
C SER A 126 27.48 -21.17 46.94
N SER A 127 27.74 -20.82 45.68
CA SER A 127 28.19 -19.47 45.33
C SER A 127 27.09 -18.43 45.52
N ALA A 128 27.32 -17.45 46.41
CA ALA A 128 26.36 -16.40 46.74
C ALA A 128 25.86 -15.59 45.52
N SER A 129 26.70 -15.42 44.48
CA SER A 129 26.35 -14.64 43.29
C SER A 129 25.75 -15.48 42.15
N LYS A 130 25.55 -16.79 42.32
CA LYS A 130 25.07 -17.68 41.24
C LYS A 130 23.65 -17.35 40.80
N LYS A 131 22.74 -17.16 41.76
CA LYS A 131 21.33 -16.79 41.48
C LYS A 131 21.21 -15.48 40.68
N ASP A 132 22.04 -14.49 41.00
CA ASP A 132 22.02 -13.20 40.28
C ASP A 132 22.47 -13.34 38.83
N ILE A 133 23.46 -14.21 38.57
CA ILE A 133 23.95 -14.49 37.21
C ILE A 133 22.91 -15.30 36.42
N GLU A 134 22.23 -16.27 37.05
CA GLU A 134 21.12 -17.01 36.44
C GLU A 134 19.94 -16.08 36.08
N ALA A 135 19.61 -15.13 36.96
CA ALA A 135 18.59 -14.12 36.67
C ALA A 135 19.00 -13.21 35.49
N LEU A 136 20.27 -12.82 35.43
CA LEU A 136 20.81 -12.05 34.31
C LEU A 136 20.76 -12.83 32.99
N GLN A 137 21.09 -14.12 33.01
CA GLN A 137 20.96 -15.02 31.87
C GLN A 137 19.52 -15.04 31.34
N GLY A 138 18.55 -15.28 32.21
CA GLY A 138 17.13 -15.34 31.83
C GLY A 138 16.58 -14.02 31.27
N ASN A 139 17.07 -12.87 31.76
CA ASN A 139 16.71 -11.57 31.18
C ASN A 139 17.31 -11.40 29.78
N LEU A 140 18.58 -11.74 29.60
CA LEU A 140 19.27 -11.65 28.32
C LEU A 140 18.64 -12.56 27.25
N GLU A 141 18.21 -13.77 27.62
CA GLU A 141 17.49 -14.69 26.73
C GLU A 141 16.15 -14.10 26.24
N LYS A 142 15.38 -13.47 27.13
CA LYS A 142 14.12 -12.79 26.76
C LYS A 142 14.37 -11.63 25.79
N GLU A 143 15.42 -10.86 26.02
CA GLU A 143 15.81 -9.75 25.14
C GLU A 143 16.25 -10.25 23.76
N ILE A 144 17.08 -11.30 23.71
CA ILE A 144 17.49 -11.94 22.44
C ILE A 144 16.26 -12.40 21.66
N ALA A 145 15.29 -13.04 22.32
CA ALA A 145 14.06 -13.48 21.66
C ALA A 145 13.23 -12.31 21.11
N ALA A 146 13.20 -11.16 21.81
CA ALA A 146 12.53 -9.95 21.32
C ALA A 146 13.25 -9.36 20.10
N VAL A 147 14.57 -9.20 20.15
CA VAL A 147 15.39 -8.67 19.04
C VAL A 147 15.34 -9.59 17.82
N LYS A 148 15.30 -10.91 18.03
CA LYS A 148 15.13 -11.88 16.94
C LYS A 148 13.87 -11.60 16.12
N LYS A 149 12.73 -11.35 16.76
CA LYS A 149 11.47 -11.02 16.08
C LYS A 149 11.61 -9.76 15.22
N ALA A 150 12.36 -8.76 15.67
CA ALA A 150 12.65 -7.55 14.90
C ALA A 150 13.55 -7.84 13.69
N SER A 151 14.57 -8.69 13.86
CA SER A 151 15.53 -9.06 12.83
C SER A 151 14.95 -9.83 11.63
N GLU A 152 13.76 -10.40 11.79
CA GLU A 152 13.07 -11.23 10.80
C GLU A 152 12.03 -10.45 9.97
N TYR A 153 11.88 -9.13 10.20
CA TYR A 153 10.84 -8.33 9.54
C TYR A 153 10.97 -8.23 8.02
N GLU A 154 12.19 -8.29 7.50
CA GLU A 154 12.42 -8.37 6.05
C GLU A 154 11.70 -9.58 5.42
N GLY A 155 11.64 -10.71 6.13
CA GLY A 155 10.92 -11.92 5.70
C GLY A 155 9.41 -11.71 5.57
N LYS A 156 8.84 -10.72 6.27
CA LYS A 156 7.41 -10.41 6.27
C LYS A 156 6.97 -9.50 5.12
N LEU A 157 7.91 -9.02 4.30
CA LEU A 157 7.60 -8.28 3.08
C LEU A 157 7.25 -9.25 1.95
N ASN A 158 6.21 -8.94 1.18
CA ASN A 158 5.82 -9.72 0.01
C ASN A 158 6.68 -9.38 -1.23
N ALA A 159 6.51 -10.14 -2.31
CA ALA A 159 7.27 -9.94 -3.54
C ALA A 159 7.09 -8.54 -4.15
N ALA A 160 5.87 -7.99 -4.13
CA ALA A 160 5.63 -6.64 -4.66
C ALA A 160 6.41 -5.58 -3.87
N GLN A 161 6.42 -5.68 -2.53
CA GLN A 161 7.18 -4.77 -1.68
C GLN A 161 8.69 -4.88 -1.89
N LYS A 162 9.20 -6.11 -2.11
CA LYS A 162 10.65 -6.34 -2.27
C LYS A 162 11.18 -6.01 -3.66
N LEU A 163 10.39 -6.27 -4.70
CA LEU A 163 10.90 -6.36 -6.06
C LEU A 163 10.33 -5.30 -7.00
N TYR A 164 9.37 -4.47 -6.57
CA TYR A 164 8.77 -3.47 -7.45
C TYR A 164 9.80 -2.47 -7.97
N ALA A 165 10.58 -1.87 -7.08
CA ALA A 165 11.64 -0.92 -7.46
C ALA A 165 12.75 -1.59 -8.30
N ALA A 166 13.18 -2.80 -7.93
CA ALA A 166 14.15 -3.57 -8.72
C ALA A 166 13.67 -3.88 -10.15
N ASN A 167 12.36 -3.99 -10.36
CA ASN A 167 11.76 -4.23 -11.67
C ASN A 167 11.31 -2.94 -12.39
N PHE A 168 11.57 -1.76 -11.84
CA PHE A 168 11.06 -0.49 -12.36
C PHE A 168 11.42 -0.28 -13.84
N GLN A 169 12.70 -0.39 -14.20
CA GLN A 169 13.14 -0.19 -15.59
C GLN A 169 12.54 -1.24 -16.54
N LYS A 170 12.37 -2.48 -16.07
CA LYS A 170 11.69 -3.52 -16.84
C LYS A 170 10.22 -3.17 -17.08
N LYS A 171 9.53 -2.60 -16.09
CA LYS A 171 8.15 -2.14 -16.20
C LYS A 171 8.02 -0.95 -17.15
N VAL A 172 8.88 0.07 -17.02
CA VAL A 172 8.90 1.22 -17.94
C VAL A 172 9.04 0.75 -19.39
N ASN A 173 10.01 -0.12 -19.66
CA ASN A 173 10.23 -0.68 -21.00
C ASN A 173 9.06 -1.53 -21.51
N ALA A 174 8.40 -2.29 -20.62
CA ALA A 174 7.21 -3.06 -21.00
C ALA A 174 6.06 -2.13 -21.41
N ILE A 175 5.80 -1.09 -20.62
CA ILE A 175 4.73 -0.11 -20.87
C ILE A 175 4.95 0.67 -22.16
N LEU A 176 6.19 1.07 -22.45
CA LEU A 176 6.52 1.77 -23.70
C LEU A 176 6.19 0.95 -24.96
N LYS A 177 6.34 -0.37 -24.88
CA LYS A 177 6.07 -1.33 -25.96
C LYS A 177 4.61 -1.78 -26.02
N GLU A 178 3.76 -1.32 -25.09
CA GLU A 178 2.33 -1.61 -25.13
C GLU A 178 1.68 -0.85 -26.30
N LYS A 179 0.91 -1.55 -27.13
CA LYS A 179 0.18 -0.95 -28.26
C LYS A 179 -0.82 0.10 -27.73
N PRO A 180 -1.09 1.20 -28.46
CA PRO A 180 -2.01 2.26 -28.04
C PRO A 180 -3.39 1.73 -27.61
N ASP A 181 -3.95 0.80 -28.37
CA ASP A 181 -5.28 0.20 -28.12
C ASP A 181 -5.32 -0.78 -26.93
N SER A 182 -4.16 -1.13 -26.38
CA SER A 182 -4.06 -2.01 -25.22
C SER A 182 -4.26 -1.30 -23.88
N HIS A 183 -4.17 0.04 -23.87
CA HIS A 183 -4.34 0.87 -22.67
C HIS A 183 -5.79 0.91 -22.16
N ASP A 184 -6.78 0.80 -23.05
CA ASP A 184 -8.21 0.81 -22.64
C ASP A 184 -8.68 -0.52 -22.04
N ASN A 185 -7.99 -1.63 -22.33
CA ASN A 185 -8.51 -2.98 -22.02
C ASN A 185 -7.65 -3.82 -21.04
N LYS A 186 -6.41 -3.41 -20.73
CA LYS A 186 -5.54 -4.11 -19.76
C LYS A 186 -5.45 -3.39 -18.41
N LYS A 187 -6.54 -3.41 -17.64
CA LYS A 187 -6.44 -3.28 -16.16
C LYS A 187 -5.69 -4.49 -15.62
N ASP A 188 -4.52 -4.26 -15.05
CA ASP A 188 -3.42 -5.21 -14.91
C ASP A 188 -3.70 -6.31 -13.87
N ALA A 189 -3.19 -7.53 -14.11
CA ALA A 189 -3.41 -8.68 -13.23
C ALA A 189 -2.70 -8.54 -11.86
N THR A 190 -1.82 -7.56 -11.71
CA THR A 190 -1.11 -7.24 -10.46
C THR A 190 -1.80 -6.16 -9.62
N GLU A 191 -2.64 -5.31 -10.20
CA GLU A 191 -3.34 -4.20 -9.52
C GLU A 191 -4.68 -4.62 -8.92
N LEU A 192 -5.39 -5.50 -9.62
CA LEU A 192 -6.71 -5.96 -9.24
C LEU A 192 -6.75 -6.64 -7.85
N PRO A 193 -5.77 -7.48 -7.44
CA PRO A 193 -5.71 -7.99 -6.06
C PRO A 193 -5.52 -6.88 -5.02
N GLN A 194 -4.85 -5.79 -5.39
CA GLN A 194 -4.51 -4.71 -4.47
C GLN A 194 -5.70 -3.78 -4.17
N LEU A 195 -6.66 -3.68 -5.08
CA LEU A 195 -7.95 -3.03 -4.81
C LEU A 195 -8.63 -3.64 -3.58
N LEU A 196 -8.41 -4.94 -3.35
CA LEU A 196 -8.99 -5.71 -2.25
C LEU A 196 -8.24 -5.52 -0.92
N VAL A 197 -7.19 -4.69 -0.87
CA VAL A 197 -6.48 -4.37 0.37
C VAL A 197 -7.22 -3.27 1.13
N ASP A 198 -7.27 -3.39 2.46
CA ASP A 198 -8.11 -2.58 3.36
C ASP A 198 -7.95 -1.06 3.19
N ARG A 199 -6.73 -0.57 2.93
CA ARG A 199 -6.47 0.85 2.66
C ARG A 199 -7.19 1.33 1.40
N ASN A 200 -7.07 0.58 0.32
CA ASN A 200 -7.68 0.93 -0.97
C ASN A 200 -9.19 0.80 -0.88
N LEU A 201 -9.69 -0.28 -0.27
CA LEU A 201 -11.11 -0.43 0.07
C LEU A 201 -11.65 0.77 0.84
N LYS A 202 -10.94 1.27 1.86
CA LYS A 202 -11.37 2.45 2.63
C LYS A 202 -11.36 3.73 1.77
N LYS A 203 -10.28 3.97 1.02
CA LYS A 203 -10.16 5.13 0.10
C LYS A 203 -11.32 5.15 -0.90
N TYR A 204 -11.52 4.05 -1.60
CA TYR A 204 -12.57 3.95 -2.62
C TYR A 204 -13.96 3.89 -2.02
N THR A 205 -14.15 3.39 -0.80
CA THR A 205 -15.45 3.47 -0.11
C THR A 205 -15.84 4.92 0.15
N ASN A 206 -14.90 5.74 0.61
CA ASN A 206 -15.14 7.17 0.80
C ASN A 206 -15.40 7.88 -0.54
N GLN A 207 -14.64 7.55 -1.58
CA GLN A 207 -14.81 8.12 -2.91
C GLN A 207 -16.15 7.73 -3.54
N VAL A 208 -16.56 6.47 -3.43
CA VAL A 208 -17.89 5.99 -3.86
C VAL A 208 -18.99 6.75 -3.11
N GLY A 209 -18.86 6.92 -1.79
CA GLY A 209 -19.80 7.71 -0.99
C GLY A 209 -19.90 9.17 -1.45
N ALA A 210 -18.77 9.82 -1.72
CA ALA A 210 -18.72 11.19 -2.21
C ALA A 210 -19.34 11.33 -3.62
N LEU A 211 -19.04 10.39 -4.52
CA LEU A 211 -19.60 10.37 -5.87
C LEU A 211 -21.12 10.18 -5.85
N VAL A 212 -21.63 9.24 -5.04
CA VAL A 212 -23.09 9.03 -4.88
C VAL A 212 -23.76 10.30 -4.34
N LYS A 213 -23.16 10.94 -3.34
CA LYS A 213 -23.68 12.21 -2.80
C LYS A 213 -23.74 13.29 -3.89
N ALA A 214 -22.65 13.46 -4.65
CA ALA A 214 -22.59 14.43 -5.73
C ALA A 214 -23.61 14.15 -6.84
N ILE A 215 -23.76 12.88 -7.26
CA ILE A 215 -24.77 12.47 -8.24
C ILE A 215 -26.17 12.83 -7.75
N ASN A 216 -26.48 12.53 -6.49
CA ASN A 216 -27.77 12.87 -5.89
C ASN A 216 -28.00 14.38 -5.86
N THR A 217 -27.02 15.18 -5.43
CA THR A 217 -27.09 16.64 -5.44
C THR A 217 -27.40 17.16 -6.85
N HIS A 218 -26.61 16.78 -7.85
CA HIS A 218 -26.85 17.21 -9.23
C HIS A 218 -28.20 16.75 -9.77
N CYS A 219 -28.67 15.54 -9.44
CA CYS A 219 -29.99 15.08 -9.85
C CYS A 219 -31.14 15.87 -9.19
N VAL A 220 -31.00 16.23 -7.91
CA VAL A 220 -31.99 17.05 -7.21
C VAL A 220 -32.02 18.45 -7.79
N THR A 221 -30.86 19.09 -7.93
CA THR A 221 -30.74 20.43 -8.53
C THR A 221 -31.21 20.46 -9.97
N ALA A 222 -30.99 19.40 -10.75
CA ALA A 222 -31.55 19.29 -12.10
C ALA A 222 -33.08 19.29 -12.09
N MET A 223 -33.73 18.62 -11.13
CA MET A 223 -35.19 18.61 -11.01
C MET A 223 -35.75 19.96 -10.54
N GLU A 224 -35.06 20.61 -9.59
CA GLU A 224 -35.43 21.97 -9.14
C GLU A 224 -35.37 22.97 -10.31
N LYS A 225 -34.23 23.01 -11.01
CA LYS A 225 -34.05 23.89 -12.17
C LYS A 225 -35.02 23.58 -13.30
N ALA A 226 -35.34 22.30 -13.54
CA ALA A 226 -36.32 21.91 -14.55
C ALA A 226 -37.74 22.40 -14.26
N GLY A 227 -38.08 22.67 -12.99
CA GLY A 227 -39.36 23.27 -12.61
C GLY A 227 -39.48 24.75 -13.00
N GLU A 228 -38.36 25.41 -13.27
CA GLU A 228 -38.30 26.84 -13.64
C GLU A 228 -37.94 27.00 -15.14
N ASP A 229 -36.88 26.35 -15.60
CA ASP A 229 -36.41 26.32 -16.99
C ASP A 229 -35.77 24.97 -17.32
N LEU A 230 -36.38 24.26 -18.25
CA LEU A 230 -35.92 22.95 -18.74
C LEU A 230 -34.49 23.00 -19.32
N LYS A 231 -34.06 24.14 -19.88
CA LYS A 231 -32.69 24.30 -20.40
C LYS A 231 -31.67 24.45 -19.27
N ALA A 232 -32.06 25.02 -18.13
CA ALA A 232 -31.21 25.21 -16.97
C ALA A 232 -30.85 23.88 -16.26
N ALA A 233 -31.61 22.81 -16.48
CA ALA A 233 -31.35 21.48 -15.93
C ALA A 233 -30.27 20.68 -16.68
N ALA A 234 -29.98 21.01 -17.95
CA ALA A 234 -29.08 20.24 -18.80
C ALA A 234 -27.61 20.18 -18.30
N PRO A 235 -27.01 21.27 -17.77
CA PRO A 235 -25.66 21.21 -17.20
C PRO A 235 -25.57 20.28 -15.99
N GLU A 236 -26.57 20.27 -15.11
CA GLU A 236 -26.62 19.41 -13.92
C GLU A 236 -26.73 17.93 -14.29
N LEU A 237 -27.57 17.61 -15.29
CA LEU A 237 -27.65 16.24 -15.83
C LEU A 237 -26.31 15.77 -16.43
N LYS A 238 -25.60 16.65 -17.14
CA LYS A 238 -24.25 16.34 -17.66
C LYS A 238 -23.25 16.09 -16.53
N ALA A 239 -23.27 16.93 -15.48
CA ALA A 239 -22.43 16.75 -14.31
C ALA A 239 -22.73 15.44 -13.57
N ALA A 240 -24.01 15.12 -13.35
CA ALA A 240 -24.44 13.85 -12.76
C ALA A 240 -23.97 12.64 -13.59
N ALA A 241 -24.10 12.71 -14.92
CA ALA A 241 -23.66 11.65 -15.82
C ALA A 241 -22.13 11.46 -15.81
N ALA A 242 -21.36 12.56 -15.73
CA ALA A 242 -19.90 12.48 -15.61
C ALA A 242 -19.49 11.80 -14.29
N LYS A 243 -20.09 12.20 -13.17
CA LYS A 243 -19.83 11.57 -11.86
C LYS A 243 -20.27 10.11 -11.82
N TYR A 244 -21.35 9.75 -12.50
CA TYR A 244 -21.75 8.35 -12.67
C TYR A 244 -20.72 7.54 -13.45
N LYS A 245 -20.12 8.09 -14.52
CA LYS A 245 -19.04 7.39 -15.26
C LYS A 245 -17.84 7.10 -14.34
N ASP A 246 -17.46 8.05 -13.49
CA ASP A 246 -16.37 7.86 -12.52
C ASP A 246 -16.71 6.74 -11.51
N LEU A 247 -17.94 6.77 -10.96
CA LEU A 247 -18.43 5.73 -10.05
C LEU A 247 -18.44 4.35 -10.71
N LYS A 248 -18.93 4.27 -11.95
CA LYS A 248 -18.98 3.03 -12.73
C LYS A 248 -17.57 2.49 -13.00
N LYS A 249 -16.60 3.35 -13.32
CA LYS A 249 -15.21 2.94 -13.54
C LYS A 249 -14.61 2.24 -12.30
N ILE A 250 -14.91 2.77 -11.10
CA ILE A 250 -14.50 2.17 -9.82
C ILE A 250 -15.21 0.83 -9.60
N ASN A 251 -16.53 0.74 -9.77
CA ASN A 251 -17.26 -0.52 -9.61
C ASN A 251 -16.75 -1.60 -10.57
N ASP A 252 -16.58 -1.27 -11.85
CA ASP A 252 -16.11 -2.21 -12.87
C ASP A 252 -14.68 -2.73 -12.56
N GLN A 253 -13.81 -1.89 -11.97
CA GLN A 253 -12.49 -2.33 -11.48
C GLN A 253 -12.63 -3.38 -10.37
N TYR A 254 -13.47 -3.11 -9.37
CA TYR A 254 -13.66 -3.99 -8.22
C TYR A 254 -14.40 -5.30 -8.57
N GLN A 255 -15.39 -5.27 -9.46
CA GLN A 255 -16.03 -6.50 -9.95
C GLN A 255 -15.08 -7.34 -10.80
N LYS A 256 -14.23 -6.70 -11.62
CA LYS A 256 -13.17 -7.40 -12.37
C LYS A 256 -12.16 -8.05 -11.43
N ALA A 257 -11.79 -7.39 -10.33
CA ALA A 257 -10.90 -7.93 -9.31
C ALA A 257 -11.51 -9.15 -8.62
N LYS A 258 -12.78 -9.04 -8.21
CA LYS A 258 -13.56 -10.14 -7.64
C LYS A 258 -13.60 -11.37 -8.54
N LYS A 259 -13.81 -11.17 -9.85
CA LYS A 259 -13.90 -12.28 -10.82
C LYS A 259 -12.54 -12.91 -11.11
N LYS A 260 -11.47 -12.12 -11.21
CA LYS A 260 -10.13 -12.61 -11.58
C LYS A 260 -9.33 -13.18 -10.40
N PHE A 261 -9.62 -12.77 -9.17
CA PHE A 261 -8.84 -13.16 -7.98
C PHE A 261 -9.71 -13.70 -6.83
N PRO A 262 -10.50 -14.77 -7.08
CA PRO A 262 -11.34 -15.36 -6.04
C PRO A 262 -10.51 -15.91 -4.87
N GLY A 263 -9.30 -16.43 -5.13
CA GLY A 263 -8.36 -16.90 -4.11
C GLY A 263 -7.97 -15.80 -3.11
N ALA A 264 -7.59 -14.62 -3.59
CA ALA A 264 -7.21 -13.49 -2.74
C ALA A 264 -8.36 -13.02 -1.82
N ILE A 265 -9.63 -13.19 -2.23
CA ILE A 265 -10.80 -12.91 -1.39
C ILE A 265 -11.03 -14.05 -0.39
N ASN A 266 -10.90 -15.29 -0.83
CA ASN A 266 -11.11 -16.47 0.01
C ASN A 266 -10.06 -16.60 1.11
N ASP A 267 -8.82 -16.23 0.82
CA ASP A 267 -7.67 -16.32 1.72
C ASP A 267 -7.56 -15.11 2.66
N SER A 268 -8.40 -14.08 2.45
CA SER A 268 -8.43 -12.89 3.30
C SER A 268 -9.15 -13.16 4.63
N LYS A 269 -8.52 -12.73 5.74
CA LYS A 269 -9.14 -12.74 7.09
C LYS A 269 -10.44 -11.92 7.15
N ASP A 270 -10.60 -10.96 6.23
CA ASP A 270 -11.73 -10.04 6.17
C ASP A 270 -12.73 -10.39 5.04
N LYS A 271 -12.71 -11.63 4.52
CA LYS A 271 -13.56 -12.10 3.40
C LYS A 271 -15.00 -11.58 3.44
N LYS A 272 -15.69 -11.71 4.58
CA LYS A 272 -17.09 -11.28 4.73
C LYS A 272 -17.26 -9.78 4.50
N LYS A 273 -16.39 -8.96 5.10
CA LYS A 273 -16.38 -7.50 4.96
C LYS A 273 -16.06 -7.10 3.52
N LEU A 274 -15.09 -7.76 2.91
CA LEU A 274 -14.68 -7.54 1.53
C LEU A 274 -15.83 -7.79 0.54
N LEU A 275 -16.51 -8.93 0.66
CA LEU A 275 -17.69 -9.26 -0.15
C LEU A 275 -18.85 -8.28 0.07
N ALA A 276 -19.08 -7.86 1.31
CA ALA A 276 -20.11 -6.87 1.63
C ALA A 276 -19.81 -5.51 0.99
N THR A 277 -18.56 -5.04 1.03
CA THR A 277 -18.16 -3.77 0.38
C THR A 277 -18.28 -3.86 -1.14
N LEU A 278 -17.84 -4.96 -1.75
CA LEU A 278 -17.96 -5.19 -3.19
C LEU A 278 -19.44 -5.22 -3.64
N LYS A 279 -20.31 -5.85 -2.86
CA LYS A 279 -21.76 -5.82 -3.11
C LYS A 279 -22.31 -4.39 -2.97
N LYS A 280 -21.91 -3.68 -1.93
CA LYS A 280 -22.34 -2.29 -1.70
C LYS A 280 -21.96 -1.37 -2.86
N PHE A 281 -20.76 -1.52 -3.45
CA PHE A 281 -20.36 -0.73 -4.61
C PHE A 281 -21.27 -0.99 -5.81
N ASP A 282 -21.65 -2.25 -6.03
CA ASP A 282 -22.54 -2.65 -7.12
C ASP A 282 -23.97 -2.12 -6.93
N ASP A 283 -24.50 -2.28 -5.71
CA ASP A 283 -25.82 -1.77 -5.33
C ASP A 283 -25.89 -0.24 -5.51
N LEU A 284 -24.87 0.49 -5.04
CA LEU A 284 -24.79 1.95 -5.15
C LEU A 284 -24.66 2.42 -6.59
N THR A 285 -23.86 1.71 -7.41
CA THR A 285 -23.69 2.05 -8.83
C THR A 285 -25.02 1.85 -9.58
N THR A 286 -25.72 0.75 -9.32
CA THR A 286 -27.04 0.46 -9.90
C THR A 286 -28.08 1.49 -9.48
N ALA A 287 -28.10 1.87 -8.19
CA ALA A 287 -29.01 2.89 -7.68
C ALA A 287 -28.73 4.27 -8.32
N ALA A 288 -27.46 4.65 -8.44
CA ALA A 288 -27.06 5.89 -9.08
C ALA A 288 -27.42 5.93 -10.57
N GLU A 289 -27.25 4.83 -11.29
CA GLU A 289 -27.68 4.70 -12.69
C GLU A 289 -29.19 4.93 -12.84
N ARG A 290 -29.99 4.24 -12.02
CA ARG A 290 -31.44 4.39 -12.00
C ARG A 290 -31.84 5.83 -11.70
N LYS A 291 -31.15 6.49 -10.76
CA LYS A 291 -31.42 7.89 -10.42
C LYS A 291 -31.12 8.82 -11.59
N VAL A 292 -29.92 8.75 -12.18
CA VAL A 292 -29.54 9.61 -13.33
C VAL A 292 -30.49 9.40 -14.51
N ARG A 293 -30.79 8.14 -14.85
CA ARG A 293 -31.72 7.81 -15.93
C ARG A 293 -33.14 8.28 -15.64
N GLY A 294 -33.63 8.04 -14.42
CA GLY A 294 -34.95 8.47 -13.97
C GLY A 294 -35.12 9.98 -14.05
N THR A 295 -34.18 10.74 -13.47
CA THR A 295 -34.17 12.21 -13.53
C THR A 295 -34.16 12.71 -14.98
N THR A 296 -33.33 12.10 -15.84
CA THR A 296 -33.26 12.46 -17.27
C THR A 296 -34.59 12.23 -17.98
N VAL A 297 -35.26 11.11 -17.73
CA VAL A 297 -36.56 10.78 -18.33
C VAL A 297 -37.65 11.73 -17.85
N THR A 298 -37.70 12.02 -16.55
CA THR A 298 -38.68 12.95 -15.98
C THR A 298 -38.56 14.34 -16.59
N ILE A 299 -37.34 14.88 -16.67
CA ILE A 299 -37.10 16.21 -17.24
C ILE A 299 -37.43 16.23 -18.74
N LYS A 300 -37.08 15.17 -19.49
CA LYS A 300 -37.45 15.08 -20.91
C LYS A 300 -38.96 15.00 -21.13
N LYS A 301 -39.71 14.32 -20.27
CA LYS A 301 -41.18 14.26 -20.34
C LYS A 301 -41.82 15.60 -20.01
N ALA A 302 -41.25 16.38 -19.09
CA ALA A 302 -41.71 17.73 -18.81
C ALA A 302 -41.42 18.73 -19.94
N ALA A 303 -40.50 18.38 -20.86
CA ALA A 303 -40.11 19.18 -22.01
C ALA A 303 -40.82 18.82 -23.32
N ALA A 304 -41.65 17.77 -23.31
CA ALA A 304 -42.41 17.28 -24.46
C ALA A 304 -43.89 17.65 -24.30
#